data_AF-A0A2P4SUB5-F1
#
_entry.id   AF-A0A2P4SUB5-F1
#
_cell.length_a   1.000
_cell.length_b   1.000
_cell.length_c   1.000
_cell.angle_alpha   90.00
_cell.angle_beta   90.00
_cell.angle_gamma   90.00
#
_symmetry.space_group_name_H-M   'P 1'
#
loop_
_entity.id
_entity.type
_entity.pdbx_description
1 polymer ?
#
loop_
_entity_poly.entity_id
_entity_poly.type
_entity_poly.pdbx_seq_one_letter_code
_entity_poly.pdbx_strand_id
1 'polypeptide(L)'
;MRETGGTSMLQNQPQRHYGITSPISLAPPKDIDYIHTQKLVEAMESFGVFEDEEELNHRLVVLCKLNNLVKEWIFELGESKNLPPSVVENVGGRIFTFGSYRLGVHTK
;
A
#
# COMPACT_ATOMS: atom_id res chain seq x y z
N MET A 1 -49.22 -32.28 2.87
CA MET A 1 -48.96 -30.94 2.28
C MET A 1 -47.56 -31.00 1.70
N ARG A 2 -47.43 -31.37 0.41
CA ARG A 2 -47.16 -30.51 -0.76
C ARG A 2 -45.88 -29.66 -0.64
N GLU A 3 -44.95 -29.97 -1.53
CA GLU A 3 -43.71 -29.29 -1.88
C GLU A 3 -43.90 -27.91 -2.56
N THR A 4 -42.76 -27.30 -2.94
CA THR A 4 -42.47 -26.13 -3.81
C THR A 4 -42.25 -24.82 -3.04
N GLY A 5 -41.20 -24.02 -3.23
CA GLY A 5 -40.19 -23.91 -4.29
C GLY A 5 -39.94 -22.40 -4.54
N GLY A 6 -38.68 -21.94 -4.52
CA GLY A 6 -38.37 -20.51 -4.72
C GLY A 6 -36.87 -20.14 -4.72
N THR A 7 -36.07 -20.72 -5.62
CA THR A 7 -34.87 -20.08 -6.22
C THR A 7 -35.35 -19.01 -7.23
N SER A 8 -34.70 -17.89 -7.58
CA SER A 8 -33.30 -17.45 -7.66
C SER A 8 -33.31 -15.88 -7.69
N MET A 9 -32.25 -15.12 -7.39
CA MET A 9 -31.13 -14.81 -8.28
C MET A 9 -30.14 -13.89 -7.53
N LEU A 10 -29.00 -14.41 -7.07
CA LEU A 10 -27.79 -13.59 -6.94
C LEU A 10 -26.76 -14.21 -7.90
N GLN A 11 -26.61 -13.54 -9.03
CA GLN A 11 -25.73 -13.89 -10.13
C GLN A 11 -24.29 -14.08 -9.65
N ASN A 12 -23.87 -15.34 -9.55
CA ASN A 12 -22.73 -15.94 -10.24
C ASN A 12 -21.56 -15.02 -10.67
N GLN A 13 -21.00 -14.21 -9.77
CA GLN A 13 -19.64 -13.72 -9.93
C GLN A 13 -18.68 -14.70 -9.26
N PRO A 14 -17.64 -15.18 -9.96
CA PRO A 14 -16.62 -16.00 -9.31
C PRO A 14 -16.01 -15.17 -8.17
N GLN A 15 -16.08 -15.70 -6.95
CA GLN A 15 -15.40 -15.12 -5.79
C GLN A 15 -13.93 -14.94 -6.18
N ARG A 16 -13.52 -13.68 -6.35
CA ARG A 16 -12.11 -13.35 -6.61
C ARG A 16 -11.32 -13.81 -5.39
N HIS A 17 -10.44 -14.77 -5.60
CA HIS A 17 -9.41 -15.15 -4.64
C HIS A 17 -8.06 -14.67 -5.18
N TYR A 18 -7.11 -14.47 -4.28
CA TYR A 18 -5.75 -14.12 -4.64
C TYR A 18 -4.93 -15.39 -4.88
N GLY A 19 -4.12 -15.41 -5.94
CA GLY A 19 -3.28 -16.55 -6.31
C GLY A 19 -3.84 -17.37 -7.49
N ILE A 20 -3.12 -18.43 -7.86
CA ILE A 20 -3.45 -19.30 -9.00
C ILE A 20 -4.21 -20.58 -8.61
N THR A 21 -4.33 -20.86 -7.31
CA THR A 21 -5.04 -22.03 -6.76
C THR A 21 -6.11 -21.59 -5.76
N SER A 22 -7.10 -22.46 -5.55
CA SER A 22 -8.14 -22.26 -4.55
C SER A 22 -7.56 -22.09 -3.13
N PRO A 23 -8.24 -21.31 -2.26
CA PRO A 23 -7.84 -21.14 -0.87
C PRO A 23 -7.92 -22.47 -0.11
N ILE A 24 -6.98 -22.68 0.83
CA ILE A 24 -6.95 -23.87 1.69
C ILE A 24 -8.11 -23.85 2.70
N SER A 25 -8.42 -22.67 3.24
CA SER A 25 -9.51 -22.45 4.18
C SER A 25 -10.10 -21.06 3.98
N LEU A 26 -11.42 -20.97 4.12
CA LEU A 26 -12.18 -19.71 4.17
C LEU A 26 -12.71 -19.41 5.58
N ALA A 27 -12.28 -20.17 6.58
CA ALA A 27 -12.73 -19.98 7.96
C ALA A 27 -12.21 -18.62 8.51
N PRO A 28 -13.07 -17.80 9.11
CA PRO A 28 -12.63 -16.58 9.77
C PRO A 28 -11.90 -16.89 11.09
N PRO A 29 -11.15 -15.91 11.65
CA PRO A 29 -10.55 -16.05 12.97
C PRO A 29 -11.61 -16.25 14.06
N LYS A 30 -11.24 -16.98 15.12
CA LYS A 30 -12.00 -17.12 16.36
C LYS A 30 -11.55 -16.07 17.37
N ASP A 31 -12.32 -15.88 18.43
CA ASP A 31 -11.99 -14.94 19.52
C ASP A 31 -10.58 -15.16 20.10
N ILE A 32 -10.15 -16.41 20.22
CA ILE A 32 -8.81 -16.76 20.72
C ILE A 32 -7.68 -16.28 19.79
N ASP A 33 -7.92 -16.23 18.48
CA ASP A 33 -6.92 -15.81 17.49
C ASP A 33 -6.65 -14.30 17.58
N TYR A 34 -7.68 -13.51 17.90
CA TYR A 34 -7.53 -12.08 18.19
C TYR A 34 -6.70 -11.83 19.45
N ILE A 35 -6.93 -12.61 20.51
CA ILE A 35 -6.14 -12.54 21.75
C ILE A 35 -4.67 -12.86 21.47
N HIS A 36 -4.40 -13.88 20.65
CA HIS A 36 -3.03 -14.24 20.28
C HIS A 36 -2.36 -13.21 19.38
N THR A 37 -3.11 -12.60 18.45
CA THR A 37 -2.62 -11.52 17.61
C THR A 37 -2.20 -10.32 18.46
N GLN A 38 -3.00 -9.95 19.46
CA GLN A 38 -2.67 -8.84 20.36
C GLN A 38 -1.37 -9.12 21.15
N LYS A 39 -1.23 -10.32 21.70
CA LYS A 39 0.02 -10.74 22.40
C LYS A 39 1.25 -10.70 21.49
N LEU A 40 1.08 -11.01 20.21
CA LEU A 40 2.17 -10.92 19.24
C LEU A 40 2.60 -9.47 19.02
N VAL A 41 1.65 -8.54 18.85
CA VAL A 41 1.94 -7.11 18.69
C VAL A 41 2.69 -6.59 19.92
N GLU A 42 2.21 -6.86 21.13
CA GLU A 42 2.85 -6.47 22.39
C GLU A 42 4.28 -7.02 22.53
N ALA A 43 4.51 -8.29 22.15
CA ALA A 43 5.84 -8.87 22.18
C ALA A 43 6.77 -8.17 21.18
N MET A 44 6.27 -7.84 19.98
CA MET A 44 7.01 -7.19 18.90
C MET A 44 7.44 -5.76 19.24
N GLU A 45 6.63 -5.00 19.99
CA GLU A 45 6.96 -3.65 20.43
C GLU A 45 8.31 -3.59 21.16
N SER A 46 8.62 -4.60 21.98
CA SER A 46 9.89 -4.66 22.73
C SER A 46 11.14 -4.79 21.84
N PHE A 47 10.97 -5.19 20.58
CA PHE A 47 12.04 -5.30 19.59
C PHE A 47 12.18 -4.05 18.70
N GLY A 48 11.38 -3.01 18.89
CA GLY A 48 11.48 -1.77 18.12
C GLY A 48 11.15 -1.92 16.64
N VAL A 49 10.30 -2.90 16.28
CA VAL A 49 9.94 -3.18 14.88
C VAL A 49 8.90 -2.21 14.30
N PHE A 50 8.28 -1.39 15.16
CA PHE A 50 7.35 -0.34 14.77
C PHE A 50 8.05 1.01 14.81
N GLU A 51 7.89 1.78 13.74
CA GLU A 51 8.39 3.15 13.63
C GLU A 51 7.53 4.13 14.45
N ASP A 52 8.15 5.19 14.99
CA ASP A 52 7.41 6.24 15.70
C ASP A 52 6.76 7.23 14.72
N GLU A 53 5.65 7.85 15.13
CA GLU A 53 4.94 8.84 14.33
C GLU A 53 5.84 10.03 13.92
N GLU A 54 6.76 10.44 14.79
CA GLU A 54 7.72 11.51 14.50
C GLU A 54 8.69 11.13 13.37
N GLU A 55 9.24 9.92 13.41
CA GLU A 55 10.14 9.41 12.36
C GLU A 55 9.42 9.24 11.03
N LEU A 56 8.19 8.70 11.07
CA LEU A 56 7.35 8.59 9.89
C LEU A 56 7.09 9.96 9.25
N ASN A 57 6.72 10.95 10.06
CA ASN A 57 6.51 12.33 9.60
C ASN A 57 7.79 12.94 9.02
N HIS A 58 8.94 12.71 9.65
CA HIS A 58 10.23 13.16 9.14
C HIS A 58 10.52 12.55 7.75
N ARG A 59 10.28 11.24 7.57
CA ARG A 59 10.45 10.57 6.26
C ARG A 59 9.51 11.14 5.20
N LEU A 60 8.26 11.44 5.55
CA LEU A 60 7.32 12.07 4.61
C LEU A 60 7.81 13.46 4.16
N VAL A 61 8.34 14.27 5.07
CA VAL A 61 8.94 15.58 4.73
C VAL A 61 10.14 15.41 3.80
N VAL A 62 11.01 14.43 4.06
CA VAL A 62 12.15 14.13 3.18
C VAL A 62 11.67 13.69 1.79
N LEU A 63 10.65 12.83 1.69
CA LEU A 63 10.08 12.41 0.41
C LEU A 63 9.48 13.59 -0.37
N CYS A 64 8.79 14.51 0.30
CA CYS A 64 8.29 15.74 -0.34
C CYS A 64 9.44 16.57 -0.93
N LYS A 65 10.53 16.74 -0.17
CA LYS A 65 11.73 17.46 -0.64
C LYS A 65 12.38 16.75 -1.84
N LEU A 66 12.57 15.43 -1.77
CA LEU A 66 13.12 14.64 -2.86
C LEU A 66 12.26 14.73 -4.13
N ASN A 67 10.94 14.69 -3.98
CA ASN A 67 10.02 14.82 -5.11
C ASN A 67 10.14 16.19 -5.78
N ASN A 68 10.33 17.27 -5.00
CA ASN A 68 10.52 18.61 -5.54
C ASN A 68 11.87 18.74 -6.25
N LEU A 69 12.95 18.22 -5.65
CA LEU A 69 14.27 18.21 -6.27
C LEU A 69 14.29 17.44 -7.60
N VAL A 70 13.58 16.31 -7.69
CA VAL A 70 13.47 15.56 -8.93
C VAL A 70 12.74 16.36 -10.02
N LYS A 71 11.67 17.08 -9.66
CA LYS A 71 10.96 17.93 -10.61
C LYS A 71 11.81 19.10 -11.10
N GLU A 72 12.51 19.77 -10.19
CA GLU A 72 13.44 20.86 -10.50
C GLU A 72 14.55 20.38 -11.43
N TRP A 73 15.20 19.26 -11.10
CA TRP A 73 16.21 18.65 -11.97
C TRP A 73 15.67 18.32 -13.38
N ILE A 74 14.46 17.77 -13.47
CA ILE A 74 13.83 17.46 -14.75
C ILE A 74 13.51 18.74 -15.54
N PHE A 75 13.06 19.80 -14.87
CA PHE A 75 12.81 21.11 -15.47
C PHE A 75 14.10 21.70 -16.05
N GLU A 76 15.16 21.79 -15.24
CA GLU A 76 16.49 22.29 -15.66
C GLU A 76 17.07 21.48 -16.82
N LEU A 77 16.92 20.15 -16.79
CA LEU A 77 17.34 19.28 -17.87
C LEU A 77 16.57 19.60 -19.16
N GLY A 78 15.26 19.86 -19.08
CA GLY A 78 14.43 20.28 -20.20
C GLY A 78 14.90 21.59 -20.84
N GLU A 79 15.22 22.59 -20.02
CA GLU A 79 15.78 23.86 -20.48
C GLU A 79 17.13 23.67 -21.17
N SER A 80 18.03 22.89 -20.57
CA SER A 80 19.36 22.60 -21.13
C SER A 80 19.33 21.87 -22.48
N LYS A 81 18.21 21.18 -22.77
CA LYS A 81 17.96 20.47 -24.03
C LYS A 81 17.18 21.30 -25.04
N ASN A 82 16.92 22.57 -24.75
CA ASN A 82 16.15 23.49 -25.59
C ASN A 82 14.75 22.97 -25.94
N LEU A 83 14.10 22.26 -25.01
CA LEU A 83 12.71 21.87 -25.18
C LEU A 83 11.81 23.13 -25.22
N PRO A 84 10.69 23.11 -25.97
CA PRO A 84 9.74 24.21 -25.95
C PRO A 84 9.25 24.50 -24.52
N PRO A 85 9.05 25.77 -24.13
CA PRO A 85 8.58 26.13 -22.78
C PRO A 85 7.29 25.40 -22.37
N SER A 86 6.37 25.25 -23.33
CA SER A 86 5.12 24.48 -23.15
C SER A 86 5.33 23.00 -22.81
N VAL A 87 6.47 22.42 -23.18
CA VAL A 87 6.85 21.05 -22.83
C VAL A 87 7.51 21.02 -21.46
N VAL A 88 8.46 21.93 -21.20
CA VAL A 88 9.19 21.99 -19.92
C VAL A 88 8.25 22.22 -18.74
N GLU A 89 7.25 23.11 -18.87
CA GLU A 89 6.25 23.37 -17.84
C GLU A 89 5.34 22.15 -17.54
N ASN A 90 5.18 21.24 -18.50
CA ASN A 90 4.25 20.11 -18.42
C ASN A 90 4.91 18.74 -18.23
N VAL A 91 6.24 18.65 -18.33
CA VAL A 91 6.98 17.38 -18.19
C VAL A 91 6.77 16.73 -16.81
N GLY A 92 6.73 17.55 -15.75
CA GLY A 92 6.45 17.09 -14.40
C GLY A 92 7.56 16.22 -13.79
N GLY A 93 7.24 14.97 -13.48
CA GLY A 93 8.11 14.05 -12.72
C GLY A 93 7.55 13.71 -11.33
N ARG A 94 7.81 12.48 -10.89
CA ARG A 94 7.34 11.96 -9.60
C ARG A 94 8.25 10.84 -9.11
N ILE A 95 8.53 10.84 -7.81
CA ILE A 95 9.17 9.70 -7.14
C ILE A 95 8.13 8.68 -6.69
N PHE A 96 8.53 7.41 -6.68
CA PHE A 96 7.73 6.31 -6.14
C PHE A 96 8.57 5.53 -5.13
N THR A 97 7.94 5.22 -3.99
CA THR A 97 8.53 4.34 -2.99
C THR A 97 8.20 2.89 -3.32
N PHE A 98 9.14 1.99 -3.03
CA PHE A 98 9.01 0.54 -3.13
C PHE A 98 9.71 -0.12 -1.93
N GLY A 99 9.70 -1.45 -1.86
CA GLY A 99 10.34 -2.19 -0.77
C GLY A 99 9.61 -2.06 0.57
N SER A 100 10.32 -2.36 1.66
CA SER A 100 9.76 -2.43 3.03
C SER A 100 9.05 -1.13 3.45
N TYR A 101 9.62 0.02 3.12
CA TYR A 101 9.02 1.32 3.41
C TYR A 101 7.65 1.48 2.76
N ARG A 102 7.51 1.09 1.49
CA ARG A 102 6.22 1.15 0.80
C ARG A 102 5.20 0.13 1.33
N LEU A 103 5.69 -1.00 1.82
CA LEU A 103 4.86 -2.05 2.42
C LEU A 103 4.44 -1.74 3.86
N GLY A 104 5.02 -0.71 4.50
CA GLY A 104 4.72 -0.34 5.88
C GLY A 104 5.28 -1.33 6.92
N VAL A 105 6.37 -2.03 6.57
CA VAL A 105 7.03 -3.04 7.44
C VAL A 105 8.51 -2.76 7.62
N HIS A 106 8.95 -1.53 7.36
CA HIS A 106 10.31 -1.08 7.69
C HIS A 106 10.43 -0.86 9.20
N THR A 107 11.62 -1.14 9.73
CA THR A 107 11.97 -0.86 11.13
C THR A 107 12.69 0.50 11.23
N LYS A 108 12.91 0.97 12.46
CA LYS A 108 13.79 2.12 12.73
C LYS A 108 15.21 1.86 12.26
#